data_AF-A0A7C5C4T4-F1
#
_entry.id   AF-A0A7C5C4T4-F1
#
_cell.length_a   1.000
_cell.length_b   1.000
_cell.length_c   1.000
_cell.angle_alpha   90.00
_cell.angle_beta   90.00
_cell.angle_gamma   90.00
#
_symmetry.space_group_name_H-M   'P 1'
#
loop_
_entity.id
_entity.type
_entity.pdbx_description
1 polymer ?
#
loop_
_entity_poly.entity_id
_entity_poly.type
_entity_poly.pdbx_seq_one_letter_code
_entity_poly.pdbx_strand_id
1 'polypeptide(L)'
;AIDRFEDFYRKVRENPQVKFIKSKVARIDKDKQTGNPILHGVDTEGYHRYANQHDLVVLAIGMEPAVDQFPMPVVVNREGFIENDPANGGIFAAGCASDALDVNRSVQSATAAALRAIQVVNRVARAEV
;
A
#
# COMPACT_ATOMS: atom_id res chain seq x y z
N ALA A 1 -2.78 -17.90 2.44
CA ALA A 1 -3.01 -16.49 2.07
C ALA A 1 -2.40 -16.17 0.71
N ILE A 2 -1.11 -16.49 0.48
CA ILE A 2 -0.40 -16.28 -0.80
C ILE A 2 -1.14 -16.96 -1.97
N ASP A 3 -1.59 -18.20 -1.77
CA ASP A 3 -2.32 -18.97 -2.78
C ASP A 3 -3.59 -18.26 -3.30
N ARG A 4 -4.31 -17.57 -2.41
CA ARG A 4 -5.56 -16.86 -2.76
C ARG A 4 -5.31 -15.67 -3.70
N PHE A 5 -4.17 -14.97 -3.55
CA PHE A 5 -3.84 -13.85 -4.42
C PHE A 5 -3.39 -14.34 -5.80
N GLU A 6 -2.62 -15.42 -5.85
CA GLU A 6 -2.21 -16.04 -7.11
C GLU A 6 -3.41 -16.63 -7.87
N ASP A 7 -4.31 -17.32 -7.17
CA ASP A 7 -5.54 -17.84 -7.77
C ASP A 7 -6.41 -16.72 -8.36
N PHE A 8 -6.54 -15.60 -7.64
CA PHE A 8 -7.27 -14.44 -8.14
C PHE A 8 -6.58 -13.82 -9.37
N TYR A 9 -5.25 -13.65 -9.31
CA TYR A 9 -4.47 -13.15 -10.44
C TYR A 9 -4.64 -14.03 -11.68
N ARG A 10 -4.48 -15.36 -11.54
CA ARG A 10 -4.68 -16.33 -12.62
C ARG A 10 -6.09 -16.23 -13.21
N LYS A 11 -7.11 -16.20 -12.36
CA LYS A 11 -8.52 -16.06 -12.80
C LYS A 11 -8.74 -14.80 -13.62
N VAL A 12 -8.15 -13.66 -13.22
CA VAL A 12 -8.26 -12.40 -13.98
C VAL A 12 -7.43 -12.46 -15.25
N ARG A 13 -6.26 -13.11 -15.23
CA ARG A 13 -5.39 -13.29 -16.40
C ARG A 13 -6.04 -14.16 -17.48
N GLU A 14 -6.89 -15.11 -17.10
CA GLU A 14 -7.68 -15.95 -18.00
C GLU A 14 -8.90 -15.22 -18.59
N ASN A 15 -9.30 -14.05 -18.05
CA ASN A 15 -10.44 -13.30 -18.57
C ASN A 15 -10.06 -12.56 -19.88
N PRO A 16 -10.71 -12.87 -21.02
CA PRO A 16 -10.38 -12.24 -22.31
C PRO A 16 -10.67 -10.73 -22.38
N GLN A 17 -11.47 -10.19 -21.45
CA GLN A 17 -11.76 -8.77 -21.35
C GLN A 17 -10.66 -7.95 -20.66
N VAL A 18 -9.69 -8.62 -20.03
CA VAL A 18 -8.58 -7.98 -19.31
C VAL A 18 -7.27 -8.26 -20.02
N LYS A 19 -6.52 -7.21 -20.34
CA LYS A 19 -5.16 -7.31 -20.87
C LYS A 19 -4.18 -6.74 -19.86
N PHE A 20 -3.15 -7.50 -19.51
CA PHE A 20 -2.03 -6.95 -18.76
C PHE A 20 -0.83 -6.83 -19.69
N ILE A 21 -0.23 -5.65 -19.64
CA ILE A 21 0.96 -5.28 -20.40
C ILE A 21 2.08 -5.06 -19.38
N LYS A 22 3.21 -5.76 -19.54
CA LYS A 22 4.36 -5.60 -18.66
C LYS A 22 5.14 -4.36 -19.06
N SER A 23 4.71 -3.21 -18.55
CA SER A 23 5.26 -1.90 -18.89
C SER A 23 5.19 -0.94 -17.72
N LYS A 24 6.24 -0.13 -17.55
CA LYS A 24 6.15 1.13 -16.79
C LYS A 24 5.80 2.24 -17.77
N VAL A 25 4.58 2.78 -17.64
CA VAL A 25 4.13 3.92 -18.45
C VAL A 25 5.08 5.10 -18.22
N ALA A 26 5.62 5.65 -19.31
CA ALA A 26 6.57 6.75 -19.27
C ALA A 26 5.88 8.10 -19.08
N ARG A 27 4.74 8.30 -19.75
CA ARG A 27 3.91 9.51 -19.62
C ARG A 27 2.49 9.27 -20.12
N ILE A 28 1.61 10.19 -19.75
CA ILE A 28 0.23 10.27 -20.21
C ILE A 28 0.06 11.62 -20.91
N ASP A 29 -0.24 11.59 -22.21
CA ASP A 29 -0.55 12.79 -22.97
C ASP A 29 -2.07 12.88 -23.21
N LYS A 30 -2.56 14.07 -23.53
CA LYS A 30 -3.96 14.27 -23.94
C LYS A 30 -4.03 14.40 -25.45
N ASP A 31 -4.87 13.58 -26.09
CA ASP A 31 -5.14 13.71 -27.51
C ASP A 31 -5.76 15.07 -27.84
N LYS A 32 -5.30 15.72 -28.92
CA LYS A 32 -5.72 17.09 -29.24
C LYS A 32 -7.11 17.17 -29.88
N GLN A 33 -7.58 16.10 -30.53
CA GLN A 33 -8.85 16.09 -31.24
C GLN A 33 -9.99 15.58 -30.35
N THR A 34 -9.75 14.47 -29.66
CA THR A 34 -10.73 13.79 -28.83
C THR A 34 -10.66 14.20 -27.36
N GLY A 35 -9.50 14.66 -26.88
CA GLY A 35 -9.27 14.93 -25.47
C GLY A 35 -9.01 13.67 -24.62
N ASN A 36 -8.93 12.50 -25.23
CA ASN A 36 -8.71 11.23 -24.54
C ASN A 36 -7.24 11.09 -24.06
N PRO A 37 -7.00 10.44 -22.92
CA PRO A 37 -5.65 10.12 -22.48
C PRO A 37 -4.96 9.08 -23.39
N ILE A 38 -3.68 9.33 -23.69
CA ILE A 38 -2.81 8.44 -24.44
C ILE A 38 -1.67 7.98 -23.52
N LEU A 39 -1.56 6.67 -23.31
CA LEU A 39 -0.49 6.06 -22.53
C LEU A 39 0.71 5.75 -23.42
N HIS A 40 1.86 6.33 -23.09
CA HIS A 40 3.13 6.05 -23.75
C HIS A 40 3.99 5.12 -22.89
N GLY A 41 4.46 4.02 -23.45
CA GLY A 41 5.31 3.07 -22.71
C GLY A 41 6.02 2.07 -23.61
N VAL A 42 6.67 1.09 -22.98
CA VAL A 42 7.36 -0.01 -23.65
C VAL A 42 6.85 -1.31 -23.04
N ASP A 43 6.23 -2.15 -23.86
CA ASP A 43 5.95 -3.53 -23.48
C ASP A 43 7.26 -4.31 -23.47
N THR A 44 7.71 -4.68 -22.28
CA THR A 44 9.01 -5.34 -22.07
C THR A 44 9.02 -6.80 -22.49
N GLU A 45 7.87 -7.43 -22.69
CA GLU A 45 7.81 -8.84 -23.13
C GLU A 45 8.11 -8.99 -24.63
N GLY A 46 8.07 -7.90 -25.40
CA GLY A 46 8.47 -7.88 -26.81
C GLY A 46 9.29 -6.66 -27.24
N TYR A 47 9.67 -5.79 -26.32
CA TYR A 47 10.31 -4.49 -26.58
C TYR A 47 9.53 -3.58 -27.56
N HIS A 48 8.20 -3.65 -27.51
CA HIS A 48 7.33 -2.85 -28.38
C HIS A 48 6.96 -1.53 -27.70
N ARG A 49 7.27 -0.42 -28.36
CA ARG A 49 6.77 0.91 -27.96
C ARG A 49 5.29 1.03 -28.30
N TYR A 50 4.51 1.59 -27.41
CA TYR A 50 3.08 1.83 -27.63
C TYR A 50 2.68 3.25 -27.26
N ALA A 51 1.57 3.69 -27.87
CA ALA A 51 0.88 4.95 -27.64
C ALA A 51 -0.62 4.68 -27.68
N ASN A 52 -1.14 4.05 -26.62
CA ASN A 52 -2.50 3.53 -26.60
C ASN A 52 -3.45 4.59 -26.06
N GLN A 53 -4.46 4.95 -26.86
CA GLN A 53 -5.53 5.84 -26.45
C GLN A 53 -6.59 5.07 -25.66
N HIS A 54 -7.07 5.67 -24.57
CA HIS A 54 -8.13 5.14 -23.72
C HIS A 54 -9.15 6.23 -23.41
N ASP A 55 -10.40 5.85 -23.11
CA ASP A 55 -11.42 6.83 -22.70
C ASP A 55 -11.26 7.25 -21.23
N LEU A 56 -10.70 6.37 -20.41
CA LEU A 56 -10.42 6.62 -18.99
C LEU A 56 -9.11 5.94 -18.58
N VAL A 57 -8.31 6.64 -17.78
CA VAL A 57 -7.13 6.08 -17.12
C VAL A 57 -7.32 6.17 -15.62
N VAL A 58 -7.12 5.05 -14.93
CA VAL A 58 -7.15 4.96 -13.46
C VAL A 58 -5.72 4.81 -12.96
N LEU A 59 -5.30 5.71 -12.08
CA LEU A 59 -4.00 5.63 -11.42
C LEU A 59 -4.14 4.79 -10.14
N ALA A 60 -3.55 3.59 -10.15
CA ALA A 60 -3.44 2.75 -8.97
C ALA A 60 -2.34 3.30 -8.05
N ILE A 61 -2.65 4.40 -7.34
CA ILE A 61 -1.71 5.07 -6.44
C ILE A 61 -1.37 4.21 -5.22
N GLY A 62 -0.18 4.43 -4.66
CA GLY A 62 0.25 3.82 -3.41
C GLY A 62 -0.42 4.43 -2.19
N MET A 63 -0.04 3.93 -1.01
CA MET A 63 -0.45 4.48 0.28
C MET A 63 0.70 5.32 0.86
N GLU A 64 0.35 6.46 1.46
CA GLU A 64 1.28 7.33 2.18
C GLU A 64 0.75 7.60 3.60
N PRO A 65 1.62 7.98 4.55
CA PRO A 65 1.19 8.37 5.89
C PRO A 65 0.20 9.53 5.85
N ALA A 66 -0.86 9.46 6.65
CA ALA A 66 -1.92 10.47 6.66
C ALA A 66 -1.55 11.77 7.41
N VAL A 67 -0.45 11.75 8.18
CA VAL A 67 -0.01 12.86 9.03
C VAL A 67 1.47 13.10 8.88
N ASP A 68 1.86 14.37 8.78
CA ASP A 68 3.27 14.77 8.65
C ASP A 68 3.97 14.87 10.01
N GLN A 69 3.21 15.15 11.08
CA GLN A 69 3.73 15.35 12.42
C GLN A 69 2.80 14.71 13.45
N PHE A 70 3.43 14.08 14.45
CA PHE A 70 2.73 13.50 15.58
C PHE A 70 2.77 14.47 16.76
N PRO A 71 1.70 14.56 17.57
CA PRO A 71 1.65 15.43 18.75
C PRO A 71 2.59 14.97 19.88
N MET A 72 3.26 13.84 19.70
CA MET A 72 4.20 13.23 20.64
C MET A 72 5.35 12.60 19.85
N PRO A 73 6.54 12.45 20.45
CA PRO A 73 7.66 11.83 19.76
C PRO A 73 7.34 10.36 19.46
N VAL A 74 7.33 10.03 18.17
CA VAL A 74 7.26 8.65 17.68
C VAL A 74 8.33 8.45 16.61
N VAL A 75 9.01 7.32 16.68
CA VAL A 75 9.93 6.85 15.67
C VAL A 75 9.11 6.40 14.46
N VAL A 76 9.49 6.92 13.30
CA VAL A 76 8.90 6.56 12.00
C VAL A 76 9.97 5.94 11.10
N ASN A 77 9.55 5.01 10.25
CA ASN A 77 10.43 4.40 9.27
C ASN A 77 10.75 5.37 8.11
N ARG A 78 11.55 4.91 7.14
CA ARG A 78 11.96 5.71 5.98
C ARG A 78 10.77 6.18 5.13
N GLU A 79 9.69 5.41 5.15
CA GLU A 79 8.45 5.65 4.42
C GLU A 79 7.48 6.56 5.22
N GLY A 80 7.83 6.93 6.45
CA GLY A 80 7.05 7.84 7.32
C GLY A 80 5.94 7.16 8.14
N PHE A 81 5.86 5.82 8.12
CA PHE A 81 4.93 5.07 8.99
C PHE A 81 5.52 4.86 10.38
N ILE A 82 4.65 4.71 11.39
CA ILE A 82 5.11 4.55 12.77
C ILE A 82 5.81 3.19 12.95
N GLU A 83 7.06 3.25 13.36
CA GLU A 83 7.89 2.07 13.58
C GLU A 83 7.58 1.41 14.93
N ASN A 84 7.85 0.11 15.00
CA ASN A 84 7.73 -0.63 16.24
C ASN A 84 9.02 -0.53 17.05
N ASP A 85 9.21 0.62 17.71
CA ASP A 85 10.44 0.93 18.44
C ASP A 85 10.22 1.07 19.96
N PRO A 86 11.10 0.54 20.82
CA PRO A 86 11.03 0.74 22.27
C PRO A 86 11.02 2.21 22.73
N ALA A 87 11.61 3.13 21.94
CA ALA A 87 11.60 4.57 22.20
C ALA A 87 10.20 5.19 22.10
N ASN A 88 9.25 4.52 21.42
CA ASN A 88 7.84 4.91 21.39
C ASN A 88 7.13 4.63 22.72
N GLY A 89 7.79 3.96 23.67
CA GLY A 89 7.26 3.67 24.99
C GLY A 89 5.99 2.83 24.94
N GLY A 90 4.87 3.39 25.39
CA GLY A 90 3.55 2.74 25.38
C GLY A 90 2.72 2.95 24.10
N ILE A 91 3.29 3.58 23.08
CA ILE A 91 2.59 3.90 21.83
C ILE A 91 2.81 2.77 20.83
N PHE A 92 1.73 2.20 20.32
CA PHE A 92 1.76 1.14 19.32
C PHE A 92 0.91 1.52 18.11
N ALA A 93 1.51 1.44 16.92
CA ALA A 93 0.80 1.63 15.68
C ALA A 93 -0.10 0.43 15.36
N ALA A 94 -1.27 0.69 14.77
CA ALA A 94 -2.24 -0.31 14.37
C ALA A 94 -2.66 -0.12 12.91
N GLY A 95 -2.74 -1.22 12.16
CA GLY A 95 -3.20 -1.20 10.77
C GLY A 95 -2.30 -0.35 9.86
N CYS A 96 -2.90 0.46 8.98
CA CYS A 96 -2.15 1.24 8.01
C CYS A 96 -1.30 2.38 8.62
N ALA A 97 -1.42 2.64 9.93
CA ALA A 97 -0.51 3.56 10.62
C ALA A 97 0.91 2.98 10.77
N SER A 98 1.05 1.64 10.73
CA SER A 98 2.35 0.97 10.83
C SER A 98 3.02 0.69 9.48
N ASP A 99 2.24 0.51 8.41
CA ASP A 99 2.74 0.22 7.05
C ASP A 99 1.58 0.25 6.01
N ALA A 100 1.89 0.19 4.72
CA ALA A 100 0.92 0.00 3.65
C ALA A 100 0.39 -1.45 3.63
N LEU A 101 -0.75 -1.70 4.29
CA LEU A 101 -1.29 -3.05 4.52
C LEU A 101 -2.63 -3.29 3.81
N ASP A 102 -2.88 -4.55 3.43
CA ASP A 102 -4.23 -5.01 3.12
C ASP A 102 -5.11 -5.11 4.37
N VAL A 103 -6.43 -5.28 4.19
CA VAL A 103 -7.40 -5.31 5.30
C VAL A 103 -7.11 -6.45 6.29
N ASN A 104 -6.74 -7.64 5.83
CA ASN A 104 -6.49 -8.77 6.72
C ASN A 104 -5.22 -8.54 7.55
N ARG A 105 -4.15 -8.05 6.91
CA ARG A 105 -2.91 -7.69 7.61
C ARG A 105 -3.13 -6.53 8.58
N SER A 106 -4.00 -5.58 8.23
CA SER A 106 -4.35 -4.48 9.12
C SER A 106 -5.05 -4.96 10.40
N VAL A 107 -5.98 -5.91 10.29
CA VAL A 107 -6.65 -6.52 11.46
C VAL A 107 -5.66 -7.29 12.34
N GLN A 108 -4.73 -8.02 11.73
CA GLN A 108 -3.67 -8.74 12.46
C GLN A 108 -2.73 -7.77 13.19
N SER A 109 -2.30 -6.71 12.52
CA SER A 109 -1.49 -5.63 13.10
C SER A 109 -2.21 -4.99 14.29
N ALA A 110 -3.50 -4.65 14.15
CA ALA A 110 -4.29 -4.06 15.23
C ALA A 110 -4.43 -5.00 16.44
N THR A 111 -4.63 -6.30 16.20
CA THR A 111 -4.68 -7.31 17.28
C THR A 111 -3.35 -7.39 18.02
N ALA A 112 -2.23 -7.37 17.29
CA ALA A 112 -0.90 -7.39 17.89
C ALA A 112 -0.62 -6.12 18.72
N ALA A 113 -1.03 -4.94 18.23
CA ALA A 113 -0.91 -3.68 18.96
C ALA A 113 -1.71 -3.69 20.27
N ALA A 114 -2.95 -4.20 20.24
CA ALA A 114 -3.79 -4.34 21.44
C ALA A 114 -3.15 -5.28 22.48
N LEU A 115 -2.62 -6.43 22.06
CA LEU A 115 -1.94 -7.37 22.96
C LEU A 115 -0.69 -6.75 23.62
N ARG A 116 0.08 -5.96 22.86
CA ARG A 116 1.25 -5.24 23.40
C ARG A 116 0.84 -4.16 24.39
N ALA A 117 -0.20 -3.38 24.09
CA ALA A 117 -0.73 -2.39 25.02
C ALA A 117 -1.18 -3.04 26.35
N ILE A 118 -1.87 -4.18 26.28
CA ILE A 118 -2.27 -4.95 27.48
C ILE A 118 -1.05 -5.40 28.29
N GLN A 119 0.02 -5.86 27.65
CA GLN A 119 1.25 -6.25 28.33
C GLN A 119 1.93 -5.08 29.05
N VAL A 120 1.96 -3.90 28.42
CA VAL A 120 2.50 -2.68 29.04
C VAL A 120 1.67 -2.29 30.27
N VAL A 121 0.34 -2.22 30.13
CA VAL A 121 -0.57 -1.87 31.23
C VAL A 121 -0.39 -2.83 32.42
N ASN A 122 -0.39 -4.14 32.17
CA ASN A 122 -0.20 -5.13 33.23
C ASN A 122 1.18 -5.08 33.89
N ARG A 123 2.23 -4.73 33.14
CA ARG A 123 3.58 -4.56 33.70
C ARG A 123 3.65 -3.35 34.61
N VAL A 124 3.06 -2.22 34.21
CA VAL A 124 2.99 -1.01 35.03
C VAL A 124 2.18 -1.27 36.30
N ALA A 125 1.00 -1.88 36.20
CA ALA A 125 0.16 -2.20 37.35
C ALA A 125 0.84 -3.12 38.38
N ARG A 126 1.72 -4.03 37.95
CA ARG A 126 2.51 -4.88 38.86
C ARG A 126 3.69 -4.17 39.51
N ALA A 127 4.17 -3.07 38.95
CA ALA A 127 5.28 -2.30 39.51
C ALA A 127 4.81 -1.31 40.59
N GLU A 128 3.51 -1.03 40.66
CA GLU A 128 2.88 -0.14 41.65
C GLU A 128 2.41 -0.87 42.93
N VAL A 129 2.53 -2.20 42.99
CA VAL A 129 2.19 -3.05 44.15
C VAL A 129 3.46 -3.61 44.77
#